data_AF-A0A225WPR5-F1
#
_entry.id   AF-A0A225WPR5-F1
#
_cell.length_a   1.000
_cell.length_b   1.000
_cell.length_c   1.000
_cell.angle_alpha   90.00
_cell.angle_beta   90.00
_cell.angle_gamma   90.00
#
_symmetry.space_group_name_H-M   'P 1'
#
loop_
_entity.id
_entity.type
_entity.pdbx_description
1 polymer ?
#
loop_
_entity_poly.entity_id
_entity_poly.type
_entity_poly.pdbx_seq_one_letter_code
_entity_poly.pdbx_strand_id
1 'polypeptide(L)'
;MDTGSCDDGRSRTDRYLATYLRAHSVADSTYDQYERSLKKWYMWSSRPGISTWLVSLPLTAQVQHISDFVLHGFQFGYGSGGGVIRSDTILAVLHGVRHFFAPAGQDFPITYPHIRMLLKGISRLYSPRQLKAPVSTGLLESCFHCSDMDDPFEQALTGQPTLSPSVAQSVYMRLIGSKTNQNGVATIKFLIRSCARYSVR
;
A
#
# COMPACT_ATOMS: atom_id res chain seq x y z
N MET A 1 7.24 42.69 -40.93
CA MET A 1 7.87 41.45 -40.43
C MET A 1 6.93 40.92 -39.36
N ASP A 2 6.01 40.05 -39.77
CA ASP A 2 5.08 39.37 -38.87
C ASP A 2 5.69 38.02 -38.47
N THR A 3 6.04 37.87 -37.20
CA THR A 3 6.29 36.56 -36.60
C THR A 3 5.01 36.10 -35.92
N GLY A 4 4.26 35.26 -36.63
CA GLY A 4 3.05 34.60 -36.14
C GLY A 4 3.35 33.70 -34.93
N SER A 5 2.69 34.01 -33.82
CA SER A 5 2.57 33.15 -32.65
C SER A 5 1.52 32.07 -32.94
N CYS A 6 1.96 30.86 -33.28
CA CYS A 6 1.08 29.69 -33.51
C CYS A 6 1.27 28.58 -32.47
N ASP A 7 1.94 28.84 -31.33
CA ASP A 7 2.40 27.76 -30.44
C ASP A 7 1.57 27.57 -29.15
N ASP A 8 0.51 28.36 -28.94
CA ASP A 8 -0.28 28.32 -27.69
C ASP A 8 -1.37 27.22 -27.70
N GLY A 9 -1.96 26.91 -28.87
CA GLY A 9 -3.07 25.96 -28.99
C GLY A 9 -2.68 24.49 -28.81
N ARG A 10 -1.44 24.13 -29.17
CA ARG A 10 -0.93 22.76 -29.06
C ARG A 10 -0.60 22.40 -27.60
N SER A 11 0.02 23.33 -26.88
CA SER A 11 0.36 23.21 -25.46
C SER A 11 -0.88 23.00 -24.57
N ARG A 12 -1.98 23.70 -24.87
CA ARG A 12 -3.23 23.60 -24.11
C ARG A 12 -3.94 22.25 -24.32
N THR A 13 -3.95 21.75 -25.54
CA THR A 13 -4.53 20.44 -25.90
C THR A 13 -3.73 19.28 -25.31
N ASP A 14 -2.40 19.36 -25.34
CA ASP A 14 -1.51 18.35 -24.77
C ASP A 14 -1.62 18.31 -23.22
N ARG A 15 -1.75 19.46 -22.57
CA ARG A 15 -1.98 19.54 -21.12
C ARG A 15 -3.34 18.96 -20.72
N TYR A 16 -4.37 19.19 -21.53
CA TYR A 16 -5.70 18.63 -21.31
C TYR A 16 -5.70 17.10 -21.48
N LEU A 17 -5.08 16.60 -22.55
CA LEU A 17 -4.93 15.16 -22.82
C LEU A 17 -4.10 14.47 -21.72
N ALA A 18 -2.99 15.06 -21.30
CA ALA A 18 -2.15 14.52 -20.23
C ALA A 18 -2.86 14.51 -18.86
N THR A 19 -3.79 15.45 -18.64
CA THR A 19 -4.64 15.46 -17.43
C THR A 19 -5.68 14.35 -17.53
N TYR A 20 -6.35 14.23 -18.68
CA TYR A 20 -7.37 13.21 -18.93
C TYR A 20 -6.82 11.78 -18.80
N LEU A 21 -5.68 11.49 -19.44
CA LEU A 21 -5.06 10.17 -19.38
C LEU A 21 -4.58 9.80 -17.98
N ARG A 22 -4.11 10.77 -17.18
CA ARG A 22 -3.72 10.51 -15.78
C ARG A 22 -4.91 10.29 -14.87
N ALA A 23 -6.00 11.05 -15.05
CA ALA A 23 -7.25 10.82 -14.31
C ALA A 23 -7.79 9.39 -14.53
N HIS A 24 -7.65 8.86 -15.75
CA HIS A 24 -8.07 7.50 -16.10
C HIS A 24 -6.94 6.45 -16.02
N SER A 25 -5.77 6.80 -15.46
CA SER A 25 -4.63 5.87 -15.30
C SER A 25 -4.77 4.95 -14.09
N VAL A 26 -5.77 5.20 -13.24
CA VAL A 26 -6.07 4.43 -12.03
C VAL A 26 -7.53 4.00 -12.05
N ALA A 27 -7.86 2.94 -11.30
CA ALA A 27 -9.25 2.53 -11.13
C ALA A 27 -10.07 3.64 -10.43
N ASP A 28 -11.36 3.75 -10.75
CA ASP A 28 -12.27 4.78 -10.19
C ASP A 28 -12.23 4.83 -8.66
N SER A 29 -12.20 3.67 -8.01
CA SER A 29 -12.09 3.58 -6.54
C SER A 29 -10.79 4.19 -5.99
N THR A 30 -9.70 4.07 -6.74
CA THR A 30 -8.40 4.69 -6.39
C THR A 30 -8.43 6.18 -6.66
N TYR A 31 -9.05 6.60 -7.76
CA TYR A 31 -9.27 8.01 -8.07
C TYR A 31 -10.08 8.71 -6.97
N ASP A 32 -11.20 8.13 -6.54
CA ASP A 32 -12.02 8.63 -5.43
C ASP A 32 -11.23 8.75 -4.13
N GLN A 33 -10.36 7.76 -3.84
CA GLN A 33 -9.50 7.81 -2.65
C GLN A 33 -8.49 8.96 -2.73
N TYR A 34 -7.92 9.20 -3.91
CA TYR A 34 -7.00 10.31 -4.15
C TYR A 34 -7.73 11.65 -4.08
N GLU A 35 -8.93 11.74 -4.64
CA GLU A 35 -9.76 12.95 -4.58
C GLU A 35 -10.12 13.31 -3.14
N ARG A 36 -10.49 12.32 -2.30
CA ARG A 36 -10.67 12.51 -0.85
C ARG A 36 -9.39 12.98 -0.17
N SER A 37 -8.24 12.51 -0.63
CA SER A 37 -6.93 12.94 -0.10
C SER A 37 -6.63 14.38 -0.46
N LEU A 38 -6.94 14.80 -1.69
CA LEU A 38 -6.83 16.20 -2.12
C LEU A 38 -7.78 17.11 -1.33
N LYS A 39 -9.02 16.69 -1.10
CA LYS A 39 -9.98 17.44 -0.26
C LYS A 39 -9.44 17.68 1.15
N LYS A 40 -8.79 16.67 1.77
CA LYS A 40 -8.13 16.83 3.07
C LYS A 40 -7.01 17.87 3.04
N TRP A 41 -6.19 17.84 2.00
CA TRP A 41 -5.14 18.83 1.79
C TRP A 41 -5.71 20.24 1.68
N TYR A 42 -6.73 20.46 0.82
CA TYR A 42 -7.36 21.76 0.66
C TYR A 42 -8.01 22.29 1.94
N MET A 43 -8.70 21.43 2.68
CA MET A 43 -9.27 21.83 3.97
C MET A 43 -8.20 22.23 4.98
N TRP A 44 -7.02 21.62 4.94
CA TRP A 44 -5.91 22.00 5.82
C TRP A 44 -5.18 23.27 5.33
N SER A 45 -4.96 23.40 4.02
CA SER A 45 -4.27 24.52 3.40
C SER A 45 -5.13 25.78 3.25
N SER A 46 -6.43 25.71 3.53
CA SER A 46 -7.32 26.88 3.58
C SER A 46 -6.99 27.83 4.74
N ARG A 47 -6.12 27.40 5.66
CA ARG A 47 -5.58 28.23 6.73
C ARG A 47 -4.81 29.42 6.14
N PRO A 48 -4.88 30.61 6.79
CA PRO A 48 -4.20 31.80 6.31
C PRO A 48 -2.71 31.56 6.06
N GLY A 49 -2.21 32.01 4.90
CA GLY A 49 -0.78 32.00 4.58
C GLY A 49 -0.25 30.73 3.91
N ILE A 50 -1.09 29.75 3.57
CA ILE A 50 -0.66 28.51 2.88
C ILE A 50 -1.19 28.50 1.45
N SER A 51 -0.29 28.45 0.46
CA SER A 51 -0.66 28.25 -0.93
C SER A 51 -1.15 26.82 -1.15
N THR A 52 -2.38 26.64 -1.62
CA THR A 52 -3.00 25.32 -1.83
C THR A 52 -2.25 24.46 -2.86
N TRP A 53 -1.55 25.10 -3.79
CA TRP A 53 -0.75 24.43 -4.80
C TRP A 53 0.75 24.54 -4.56
N LEU A 54 1.16 25.13 -3.41
CA LEU A 54 2.55 25.39 -3.06
C LEU A 54 3.34 26.20 -4.11
N VAL A 55 2.62 26.89 -5.01
CA VAL A 55 3.19 27.68 -6.10
C VAL A 55 3.89 28.91 -5.52
N SER A 56 5.02 29.26 -6.12
CA SER A 56 5.85 30.42 -5.75
C SER A 56 6.48 30.35 -4.35
N LEU A 57 6.49 29.18 -3.71
CA LEU A 57 7.18 28.97 -2.44
C LEU A 57 8.55 28.32 -2.65
N PRO A 58 9.59 28.73 -1.89
CA PRO A 58 10.86 28.02 -1.90
C PRO A 58 10.67 26.59 -1.38
N LEU A 59 11.48 25.65 -1.87
CA LEU A 59 11.38 24.22 -1.53
C LEU A 59 11.32 23.96 -0.02
N THR A 60 12.08 24.72 0.77
CA THR A 60 12.09 24.62 2.24
C THR A 60 10.73 24.93 2.86
N ALA A 61 10.03 25.96 2.37
CA ALA A 61 8.68 26.30 2.82
C ALA A 61 7.66 25.25 2.38
N GLN A 62 7.80 24.70 1.17
CA GLN A 62 6.95 23.59 0.71
C GLN A 62 7.11 22.37 1.61
N VAL A 63 8.35 21.97 1.90
CA VAL A 63 8.68 20.85 2.79
C VAL A 63 8.14 21.10 4.20
N GLN A 64 8.23 22.33 4.70
CA GLN A 64 7.68 22.69 6.01
C GLN A 64 6.17 22.52 6.04
N HIS A 65 5.42 23.07 5.08
CA HIS A 65 3.97 22.91 5.03
C HIS A 65 3.54 21.45 4.89
N ILE A 66 4.25 20.66 4.08
CA ILE A 66 3.96 19.22 3.98
C ILE A 66 4.25 18.51 5.32
N SER A 67 5.32 18.90 6.03
CA SER A 67 5.64 18.36 7.35
C SER A 67 4.58 18.74 8.39
N ASP A 68 4.11 19.98 8.37
CA ASP A 68 3.04 20.46 9.25
C ASP A 68 1.72 19.72 8.95
N PHE A 69 1.42 19.44 7.68
CA PHE A 69 0.27 18.63 7.29
C PHE A 69 0.38 17.18 7.78
N VAL A 70 1.59 16.58 7.72
CA VAL A 70 1.86 15.24 8.25
C VAL A 70 1.68 15.21 9.76
N LEU A 71 2.22 16.18 10.49
CA LEU A 71 2.08 16.30 11.94
C LEU A 71 0.63 16.51 12.35
N HIS A 72 -0.09 17.40 11.65
CA HIS A 72 -1.51 17.62 11.88
C HIS A 72 -2.31 16.34 11.68
N GLY A 73 -2.04 15.62 10.60
CA GLY A 73 -2.65 14.32 10.35
C GLY A 73 -2.39 13.36 11.51
N PHE A 74 -1.12 13.19 11.87
CA PHE A 74 -0.74 12.28 12.95
C PHE A 74 -1.42 12.61 14.29
N GLN A 75 -1.51 13.89 14.65
CA GLN A 75 -2.06 14.36 15.93
C GLN A 75 -3.59 14.35 15.96
N PHE A 76 -4.25 14.79 14.89
CA PHE A 76 -5.69 15.07 14.89
C PHE A 76 -6.49 14.22 13.90
N GLY A 77 -5.82 13.42 13.09
CA GLY A 77 -6.43 12.72 11.96
C GLY A 77 -6.82 13.67 10.81
N TYR A 78 -7.53 13.11 9.82
CA TYR A 78 -8.04 13.86 8.66
C TYR A 78 -9.56 13.68 8.45
N GLY A 79 -10.31 13.32 9.49
CA GLY A 79 -11.75 13.05 9.41
C GLY A 79 -12.38 12.71 10.78
N SER A 80 -13.67 12.38 10.76
CA SER A 80 -14.55 12.31 11.95
C SER A 80 -14.24 11.19 12.95
N GLY A 81 -13.28 10.31 12.65
CA GLY A 81 -13.01 9.08 13.40
C GLY A 81 -12.04 9.22 14.58
N GLY A 82 -11.51 10.41 14.88
CA GLY A 82 -10.79 10.76 16.11
C GLY A 82 -9.58 9.90 16.53
N GLY A 83 -9.19 8.91 15.74
CA GLY A 83 -8.12 7.97 16.07
C GLY A 83 -6.77 8.42 15.51
N VAL A 84 -5.69 8.09 16.24
CA VAL A 84 -4.31 8.33 15.80
C VAL A 84 -4.06 7.61 14.47
N ILE A 85 -3.83 8.36 13.40
CA ILE A 85 -3.60 7.77 12.07
C ILE A 85 -2.15 7.35 11.90
N ARG A 86 -1.96 6.15 11.33
CA ARG A 86 -0.64 5.56 11.13
C ARG A 86 0.12 6.23 9.98
N SER A 87 1.44 6.08 10.00
CA SER A 87 2.32 6.65 8.96
C SER A 87 2.02 6.14 7.55
N ASP A 88 1.59 4.88 7.39
CA ASP A 88 1.23 4.32 6.09
C ASP A 88 -0.05 4.95 5.54
N THR A 89 -1.04 5.21 6.40
CA THR A 89 -2.24 5.97 6.05
C THR A 89 -1.90 7.40 5.65
N ILE A 90 -1.02 8.08 6.39
CA ILE A 90 -0.59 9.45 6.05
C ILE A 90 0.14 9.45 4.71
N LEU A 91 1.05 8.51 4.47
CA LEU A 91 1.77 8.38 3.21
C LEU A 91 0.81 8.13 2.03
N ALA A 92 -0.22 7.30 2.22
CA ALA A 92 -1.25 7.09 1.20
C ALA A 92 -2.01 8.38 0.85
N VAL A 93 -2.32 9.22 1.84
CA VAL A 93 -2.92 10.55 1.63
C VAL A 93 -1.97 11.43 0.82
N LEU A 94 -0.68 11.50 1.18
CA LEU A 94 0.31 12.30 0.46
C LEU A 94 0.46 11.85 -1.01
N HIS A 95 0.43 10.54 -1.28
CA HIS A 95 0.44 10.02 -2.65
C HIS A 95 -0.81 10.44 -3.44
N GLY A 96 -1.98 10.42 -2.79
CA GLY A 96 -3.21 10.90 -3.41
C GLY A 96 -3.16 12.39 -3.76
N VAL A 97 -2.56 13.22 -2.91
CA VAL A 97 -2.34 14.65 -3.22
C VAL A 97 -1.35 14.80 -4.38
N ARG A 98 -0.21 14.11 -4.33
CA ARG A 98 0.82 14.15 -5.38
C ARG A 98 0.28 13.80 -6.77
N HIS A 99 -0.69 12.88 -6.84
CA HIS A 99 -1.32 12.48 -8.09
C HIS A 99 -1.88 13.68 -8.87
N PHE A 100 -2.45 14.68 -8.19
CA PHE A 100 -3.01 15.89 -8.83
C PHE A 100 -2.00 17.00 -9.05
N PHE A 101 -0.90 17.03 -8.30
CA PHE A 101 0.18 18.02 -8.48
C PHE A 101 0.98 17.75 -9.77
N ALA A 102 1.24 16.47 -10.09
CA ALA A 102 2.02 16.10 -11.27
C ALA A 102 1.45 16.61 -12.61
N PRO A 103 0.13 16.50 -12.90
CA PRO A 103 -0.48 17.13 -14.08
C PRO A 103 -0.41 18.65 -14.11
N ALA A 104 -0.38 19.31 -12.96
CA ALA A 104 -0.23 20.77 -12.88
C ALA A 104 1.21 21.24 -13.16
N GLY A 105 2.15 20.32 -13.40
CA GLY A 105 3.58 20.61 -13.56
C GLY A 105 4.26 20.98 -12.24
N GLN A 106 3.61 20.72 -11.11
CA GLN A 106 4.14 20.98 -9.78
C GLN A 106 4.67 19.67 -9.19
N ASP A 107 5.86 19.69 -8.60
CA ASP A 107 6.31 18.55 -7.80
C ASP A 107 5.72 18.65 -6.39
N PHE A 108 5.40 17.49 -5.82
CA PHE A 108 4.96 17.39 -4.43
C PHE A 108 6.02 16.56 -3.68
N PRO A 109 6.95 17.20 -2.95
CA PRO A 109 8.26 16.62 -2.59
C PRO A 109 8.21 15.58 -1.46
N ILE A 110 7.35 14.56 -1.59
CA ILE A 110 7.19 13.47 -0.59
C ILE A 110 8.44 12.61 -0.42
N THR A 111 9.32 12.60 -1.42
CA THR A 111 10.60 11.86 -1.39
C THR A 111 11.71 12.65 -0.72
N TYR A 112 11.47 13.91 -0.34
CA TYR A 112 12.46 14.75 0.31
C TYR A 112 12.88 14.13 1.66
N PRO A 113 14.19 14.12 1.99
CA PRO A 113 14.70 13.40 3.16
C PRO A 113 13.99 13.73 4.47
N HIS A 114 13.66 15.01 4.70
CA HIS A 114 12.97 15.46 5.90
C HIS A 114 11.59 14.80 6.06
N ILE A 115 10.76 14.81 5.02
CA ILE A 115 9.42 14.21 5.05
C ILE A 115 9.51 12.68 5.25
N ARG A 116 10.47 12.03 4.57
CA ARG A 116 10.71 10.59 4.75
C ARG A 116 11.15 10.24 6.17
N MET A 117 12.04 11.05 6.75
CA MET A 117 12.49 10.88 8.13
C MET A 117 11.35 11.08 9.13
N LEU A 118 10.50 12.08 8.90
CA LEU A 118 9.32 12.35 9.74
C LEU A 118 8.36 11.16 9.73
N LEU A 119 7.96 10.67 8.56
CA LEU A 119 7.10 9.50 8.42
C LEU A 119 7.73 8.24 9.06
N LYS A 120 9.04 8.04 8.87
CA LYS A 120 9.76 6.94 9.52
C LYS A 120 9.79 7.07 11.04
N GLY A 121 9.92 8.29 11.57
CA GLY A 121 9.83 8.60 12.99
C GLY A 121 8.44 8.26 13.54
N ILE A 122 7.39 8.74 12.89
CA ILE A 122 6.00 8.43 13.23
C ILE A 122 5.75 6.91 13.20
N SER A 123 6.29 6.21 12.19
CA SER A 123 6.18 4.75 12.09
C SER A 123 6.78 4.01 13.29
N ARG A 124 7.83 4.56 13.92
CA ARG A 124 8.49 3.97 15.09
C ARG A 124 7.76 4.23 16.40
N LEU A 125 6.93 5.28 16.45
CA LEU A 125 6.10 5.59 17.63
C LEU A 125 4.98 4.56 17.81
N TYR A 126 4.60 3.86 16.75
CA TYR A 126 3.77 2.67 16.86
C TYR A 126 4.68 1.48 17.13
N SER A 127 4.31 0.68 18.14
CA SER A 127 4.92 -0.63 18.35
C SER A 127 5.01 -1.36 17.01
N PRO A 128 6.12 -2.09 16.74
CA PRO A 128 6.27 -2.89 15.53
C PRO A 128 4.95 -3.62 15.28
N ARG A 129 4.48 -3.66 14.02
CA ARG A 129 3.36 -4.53 13.63
C ARG A 129 3.53 -5.79 14.45
N GLN A 130 2.59 -6.12 15.34
CA GLN A 130 2.65 -7.41 16.01
C GLN A 130 2.63 -8.41 14.87
N LEU A 131 3.83 -8.88 14.52
CA LEU A 131 4.01 -10.01 13.65
C LEU A 131 3.22 -11.06 14.40
N LYS A 132 2.17 -11.56 13.77
CA LYS A 132 1.42 -12.69 14.30
C LYS A 132 2.47 -13.70 14.74
N ALA A 133 2.44 -14.06 16.01
CA ALA A 133 3.47 -14.87 16.63
C ALA A 133 3.80 -16.05 15.69
N PRO A 134 5.08 -16.43 15.55
CA PRO A 134 5.43 -17.64 14.81
C PRO A 134 4.50 -18.76 15.26
N VAL A 135 3.94 -19.52 14.31
CA VAL A 135 3.19 -20.74 14.64
C VAL A 135 4.11 -21.56 15.54
N SER A 136 3.61 -22.00 16.70
CA SER A 136 4.45 -22.72 17.67
C SER A 136 5.05 -23.96 17.01
N THR A 137 6.30 -24.26 17.34
CA THR A 137 6.97 -25.47 16.85
C THR A 137 6.15 -26.71 17.18
N GLY A 138 5.49 -26.75 18.36
CA GLY A 138 4.59 -27.84 18.73
C GLY A 138 3.36 -27.99 17.81
N LEU A 139 2.81 -26.91 17.24
CA LEU A 139 1.73 -26.99 16.25
C LEU A 139 2.24 -27.52 14.90
N LEU A 140 3.44 -27.10 14.50
CA LEU A 140 4.10 -27.58 13.28
C LEU A 140 4.47 -29.05 13.40
N GLU A 141 5.02 -29.47 14.54
CA GLU A 141 5.36 -30.86 14.86
C GLU A 141 4.11 -31.73 14.90
N SER A 142 3.02 -31.24 15.52
CA SER A 142 1.74 -31.96 15.53
C SER A 142 1.14 -32.11 14.13
N CYS A 143 1.25 -31.09 13.27
CA CYS A 143 0.84 -31.22 11.87
C CYS A 143 1.73 -32.22 11.11
N PHE A 144 3.04 -32.21 11.36
CA PHE A 144 3.98 -33.12 10.72
C PHE A 144 3.76 -34.59 11.12
N HIS A 145 3.39 -34.84 12.39
CA HIS A 145 3.09 -36.19 12.87
C HIS A 145 1.70 -36.71 12.46
N CYS A 146 0.78 -35.81 12.09
CA CYS A 146 -0.55 -36.19 11.60
C CYS A 146 -0.62 -36.35 10.07
N SER A 147 0.43 -35.98 9.33
CA SER A 147 0.49 -36.21 7.87
C SER A 147 0.92 -37.64 7.58
N ASP A 148 0.07 -38.37 6.85
CA ASP A 148 0.41 -39.69 6.31
C ASP A 148 1.35 -39.51 5.11
N MET A 149 2.61 -39.91 5.27
CA MET A 149 3.64 -39.75 4.25
C MET A 149 3.54 -40.76 3.11
N ASP A 150 2.62 -41.72 3.19
CA ASP A 150 2.33 -42.65 2.09
C ASP A 150 1.25 -42.09 1.14
N ASP A 151 0.57 -40.99 1.52
CA ASP A 151 -0.38 -40.29 0.67
C ASP A 151 0.32 -39.25 -0.24
N PRO A 152 0.18 -39.35 -1.58
CA PRO A 152 0.86 -38.45 -2.52
C PRO A 152 0.45 -36.96 -2.38
N PHE A 153 -0.73 -36.68 -1.82
CA PHE A 153 -1.21 -35.31 -1.62
C PHE A 153 -0.56 -34.67 -0.38
N GLU A 154 -0.39 -35.42 0.71
CA GLU A 154 0.35 -34.98 1.90
C GLU A 154 1.87 -34.87 1.65
N GLN A 155 2.46 -35.73 0.81
CA GLN A 155 3.87 -35.60 0.35
C GLN A 155 4.13 -34.27 -0.38
N ALA A 156 3.18 -33.83 -1.21
CA ALA A 156 3.28 -32.54 -1.90
C ALA A 156 3.18 -31.35 -0.93
N LEU A 157 2.40 -31.49 0.15
CA LEU A 157 2.24 -30.47 1.19
C LEU A 157 3.52 -30.23 2.00
N THR A 158 4.31 -31.29 2.22
CA THR A 158 5.61 -31.24 2.92
C THR A 158 6.78 -30.84 2.01
N GLY A 159 6.53 -30.77 0.69
CA GLY A 159 7.47 -30.26 -0.29
C GLY A 159 8.59 -31.23 -0.66
N GLN A 160 8.38 -32.54 -0.49
CA GLN A 160 9.33 -33.55 -0.93
C GLN A 160 9.35 -33.65 -2.46
N PRO A 161 10.53 -33.63 -3.11
CA PRO A 161 10.64 -33.75 -4.56
C PRO A 161 10.36 -35.19 -5.02
N THR A 162 9.38 -35.35 -5.91
CA THR A 162 9.14 -36.65 -6.57
C THR A 162 10.30 -36.98 -7.52
N LEU A 163 10.92 -38.15 -7.36
CA LEU A 163 12.12 -38.55 -8.11
C LEU A 163 11.87 -38.93 -9.59
N SER A 164 10.62 -39.13 -10.00
CA SER A 164 10.25 -39.40 -11.39
C SER A 164 8.96 -38.67 -11.81
N PRO A 165 8.96 -37.92 -12.92
CA PRO A 165 7.77 -37.22 -13.41
C PRO A 165 6.63 -38.15 -13.83
N SER A 166 6.93 -39.39 -14.22
CA SER A 166 5.93 -40.35 -14.71
C SER A 166 5.01 -40.91 -13.62
N VAL A 167 5.37 -40.69 -12.35
CA VAL A 167 4.60 -41.10 -11.16
C VAL A 167 3.84 -39.92 -10.56
N ALA A 168 4.02 -38.71 -11.09
CA ALA A 168 3.38 -37.51 -10.58
C ALA A 168 1.91 -37.47 -11.01
N GLN A 169 1.01 -37.77 -10.08
CA GLN A 169 -0.44 -37.62 -10.30
C GLN A 169 -0.90 -36.16 -10.31
N SER A 170 -0.12 -35.24 -9.73
CA SER A 170 -0.38 -33.80 -9.78
C SER A 170 0.92 -33.00 -9.70
N VAL A 171 0.90 -31.79 -10.26
CA VAL A 171 2.03 -30.83 -10.21
C VAL A 171 1.59 -29.64 -9.38
N TYR A 172 2.39 -29.28 -8.37
CA TYR A 172 2.17 -28.06 -7.59
C TYR A 172 3.32 -27.08 -7.81
N MET A 173 3.00 -25.82 -8.11
CA MET A 173 3.99 -24.75 -8.19
C MET A 173 4.23 -24.16 -6.80
N ARG A 174 5.45 -24.32 -6.28
CA ARG A 174 5.87 -23.66 -5.03
C ARG A 174 6.22 -22.20 -5.33
N LEU A 175 5.32 -21.28 -5.01
CA LEU A 175 5.61 -19.85 -5.04
C LEU A 175 6.56 -19.49 -3.89
N ILE A 176 7.86 -19.41 -4.17
CA ILE A 176 8.87 -18.95 -3.20
C ILE A 176 8.77 -17.43 -3.09
N GLY A 177 8.35 -16.94 -1.92
CA GLY A 177 8.17 -15.51 -1.64
C GLY A 177 6.73 -15.03 -1.48
N SER A 178 5.74 -15.93 -1.41
CA SER A 178 4.36 -15.54 -1.12
C SER A 178 4.21 -15.02 0.31
N LYS A 179 3.78 -13.76 0.43
CA LYS A 179 3.40 -13.14 1.71
C LYS A 179 2.06 -13.73 2.15
N THR A 180 2.06 -14.91 2.78
CA THR A 180 0.85 -15.52 3.35
C THR A 180 0.44 -14.78 4.63
N ASN A 181 -0.15 -13.60 4.49
CA ASN A 181 -0.64 -12.78 5.61
C ASN A 181 -2.14 -12.99 5.94
N GLN A 182 -2.80 -13.97 5.32
CA GLN A 182 -4.19 -14.27 5.61
C GLN A 182 -4.32 -15.08 6.92
N ASN A 183 -4.66 -14.41 8.04
CA ASN A 183 -5.34 -15.08 9.17
C ASN A 183 -6.79 -15.28 8.78
N GLY A 184 -7.03 -16.15 7.81
CA GLY A 184 -8.36 -16.71 7.69
C GLY A 184 -8.53 -17.71 8.81
N VAL A 185 -9.62 -17.61 9.57
CA VAL A 185 -10.25 -18.76 10.25
C VAL A 185 -10.32 -19.98 9.29
N ALA A 186 -10.33 -19.74 7.97
CA ALA A 186 -10.19 -20.72 6.91
C ALA A 186 -8.90 -21.58 6.95
N THR A 187 -7.70 -21.04 7.22
CA THR A 187 -6.45 -21.83 7.19
C THR A 187 -6.31 -22.73 8.40
N ILE A 188 -6.68 -22.23 9.59
CA ILE A 188 -6.73 -23.04 10.82
C ILE A 188 -7.86 -24.07 10.73
N LYS A 189 -9.03 -23.72 10.18
CA LYS A 189 -10.09 -24.71 9.90
C LYS A 189 -9.70 -25.73 8.84
N PHE A 190 -8.87 -25.36 7.86
CA PHE A 190 -8.35 -26.29 6.85
C PHE A 190 -7.40 -27.30 7.50
N LEU A 191 -6.41 -26.83 8.27
CA LEU A 191 -5.46 -27.68 8.99
C LEU A 191 -6.15 -28.58 10.03
N ILE A 192 -7.11 -28.06 10.80
CA ILE A 192 -7.90 -28.83 11.77
C ILE A 192 -8.80 -29.86 11.07
N ARG A 193 -9.39 -29.54 9.91
CA ARG A 193 -10.22 -30.48 9.15
C ARG A 193 -9.43 -31.62 8.51
N SER A 194 -8.18 -31.38 8.10
CA SER A 194 -7.31 -32.46 7.62
C SER A 194 -6.97 -33.44 8.74
N CYS A 195 -6.63 -32.96 9.95
CA CYS A 195 -6.39 -33.85 11.10
C CYS A 195 -7.66 -34.57 11.59
N ALA A 196 -8.82 -33.90 11.59
CA ALA A 196 -10.08 -34.51 12.05
C ALA A 196 -10.63 -35.59 11.11
N ARG A 197 -10.19 -35.64 9.84
CA ARG A 197 -10.64 -36.64 8.86
C ARG A 197 -10.05 -38.03 9.09
N TYR A 198 -9.01 -38.14 9.91
CA TYR A 198 -8.32 -39.40 10.21
C TYR A 198 -8.64 -39.96 11.61
N SER A 199 -9.57 -39.36 12.35
CA SER A 199 -10.03 -39.87 13.66
C SER A 199 -11.47 -40.40 13.61
N VAL A 200 -11.84 -41.12 12.56
CA VAL A 200 -12.94 -42.09 12.59
C VAL A 200 -12.56 -43.32 11.77
N ARG A 201 -11.82 -44.23 12.41
CA ARG A 201 -12.13 -45.67 12.50
C ARG A 201 -11.18 -46.33 13.48
#